data_AF-A0AAI8X9D7-F1
#
_entry.id   AF-A0AAI8X9D7-F1
#
_cell.length_a   1.000
_cell.length_b   1.000
_cell.length_c   1.000
_cell.angle_alpha   90.00
_cell.angle_beta   90.00
_cell.angle_gamma   90.00
#
_symmetry.space_group_name_H-M   'P 1'
#
loop_
_entity.id
_entity.type
_entity.pdbx_description
1 polymer ?
#
loop_
_entity_poly.entity_id
_entity_poly.type
_entity_poly.pdbx_seq_one_letter_code
_entity_poly.pdbx_strand_id
1 'polypeptide(L)'
;MTSVGSMNAGNQSEATPDVLEFEYDLAEPPEKVWRALTVPELLAAWMMPNDIKPETGSRFAFAGLDTAIECEILDAEPERLLRYSWREQPGDAGDPFDSVVTFTLARTVSGGTHLRIVHDGFAGKAMPAVAMAGAGCRLSLGLQGRAKPVAANIPNTLLLAA
;
A
#
# COMPACT_ATOMS: atom_id res chain seq x y z
N MET A 1 38.56 39.16 -13.21
CA MET A 1 38.61 38.35 -11.98
C MET A 1 37.21 38.39 -11.39
N THR A 2 36.24 37.61 -11.88
CA THR A 2 35.88 36.25 -11.38
C THR A 2 35.87 36.23 -9.85
N SER A 3 34.74 35.98 -9.16
CA SER A 3 34.02 34.71 -9.23
C SER A 3 32.58 34.83 -8.73
N VAL A 4 31.71 34.09 -9.41
CA VAL A 4 30.30 33.80 -9.11
C VAL A 4 30.24 32.84 -7.91
N GLY A 5 29.36 33.12 -6.94
CA GLY A 5 29.03 32.20 -5.85
C GLY A 5 28.10 31.10 -6.36
N SER A 6 28.61 29.87 -6.41
CA SER A 6 27.86 28.68 -6.81
C SER A 6 27.03 28.12 -5.65
N MET A 7 25.74 27.98 -5.93
CA MET A 7 24.78 26.93 -5.55
C MET A 7 25.19 25.90 -4.47
N ASN A 8 24.27 25.66 -3.54
CA ASN A 8 23.85 24.29 -3.25
C ASN A 8 22.39 24.27 -2.77
N ALA A 9 21.46 24.06 -3.71
CA ALA A 9 20.12 23.60 -3.41
C ALA A 9 20.22 22.12 -3.01
N GLY A 10 20.00 21.84 -1.73
CA GLY A 10 19.94 20.47 -1.22
C GLY A 10 18.82 19.71 -1.90
N ASN A 11 19.20 18.76 -2.75
CA ASN A 11 18.32 17.75 -3.32
C ASN A 11 17.84 16.81 -2.20
N GLN A 12 16.68 17.08 -1.61
CA GLN A 12 16.01 16.12 -0.74
C GLN A 12 15.40 15.03 -1.63
N SER A 13 16.16 13.95 -1.85
CA SER A 13 15.57 12.68 -2.25
C SER A 13 14.91 12.07 -1.01
N GLU A 14 13.61 12.30 -0.84
CA GLU A 14 12.78 11.51 0.08
C GLU A 14 12.88 10.04 -0.35
N ALA A 15 13.59 9.24 0.42
CA ALA A 15 13.52 7.79 0.31
C ALA A 15 12.08 7.37 0.62
N THR A 16 11.39 6.74 -0.32
CA THR A 16 10.10 6.13 -0.07
C THR A 16 10.29 5.03 0.96
N PRO A 17 9.60 5.06 2.12
CA PRO A 17 9.80 4.05 3.14
C PRO A 17 9.37 2.67 2.62
N ASP A 18 10.10 1.62 2.99
CA ASP A 18 9.79 0.23 2.64
C ASP A 18 8.49 -0.29 3.27
N VAL A 19 7.87 0.54 4.12
CA VAL A 19 6.65 0.30 4.90
C VAL A 19 5.85 1.60 4.93
N LEU A 20 4.54 1.49 4.73
CA LEU A 20 3.58 2.57 4.95
C LEU A 20 2.76 2.24 6.20
N GLU A 21 2.67 3.18 7.12
CA GLU A 21 1.96 3.04 8.38
C GLU A 21 0.98 4.19 8.57
N PHE A 22 -0.24 3.85 8.99
CA PHE A 22 -1.30 4.81 9.27
C PHE A 22 -2.00 4.42 10.57
N GLU A 23 -2.33 5.42 11.39
CA GLU A 23 -3.05 5.24 12.65
C GLU A 23 -4.24 6.20 12.74
N TYR A 24 -5.37 5.70 13.26
CA TYR A 24 -6.61 6.45 13.41
C TYR A 24 -7.31 6.10 14.72
N ASP A 25 -7.78 7.11 15.45
CA ASP A 25 -8.73 6.93 16.55
C ASP A 25 -10.15 7.16 16.03
N LEU A 26 -10.92 6.08 15.95
CA LEU A 26 -12.30 6.08 15.49
C LEU A 26 -13.25 6.08 16.69
N ALA A 27 -14.33 6.86 16.61
CA ALA A 27 -15.39 6.84 17.62
C ALA A 27 -16.21 5.53 17.60
N GLU A 28 -16.10 4.76 16.52
CA GLU A 28 -16.86 3.54 16.28
C GLU A 28 -16.20 2.32 16.95
N PRO A 29 -17.00 1.36 17.43
CA PRO A 29 -16.48 0.19 18.12
C PRO A 29 -15.85 -0.82 17.14
N PRO A 30 -14.90 -1.68 17.58
CA PRO A 30 -14.16 -2.61 16.72
C PRO A 30 -15.05 -3.53 15.88
N GLU A 31 -16.23 -3.90 16.38
CA GLU A 31 -17.23 -4.70 15.67
C GLU A 31 -17.68 -4.02 14.36
N LYS A 32 -17.91 -2.70 14.41
CA LYS A 32 -18.33 -1.92 13.24
C LYS A 32 -17.17 -1.73 12.27
N VAL A 33 -15.98 -1.42 12.78
CA VAL A 33 -14.77 -1.27 11.96
C VAL A 33 -14.43 -2.60 11.27
N TRP A 34 -14.48 -3.71 11.99
CA TRP A 34 -14.27 -5.06 11.44
C TRP A 34 -15.19 -5.35 10.27
N ARG A 35 -16.48 -5.03 10.40
CA ARG A 35 -17.44 -5.20 9.29
C ARG A 35 -17.08 -4.34 8.08
N ALA A 36 -16.61 -3.11 8.29
CA ALA A 36 -16.16 -2.26 7.19
C ALA A 36 -14.91 -2.80 6.46
N LEU A 37 -14.12 -3.65 7.12
CA LEU A 37 -12.93 -4.29 6.57
C LEU A 37 -13.20 -5.69 5.97
N THR A 38 -14.32 -6.33 6.30
CA THR A 38 -14.53 -7.77 6.01
C THR A 38 -15.85 -8.12 5.35
N VAL A 39 -16.79 -7.18 5.27
CA VAL A 39 -18.02 -7.35 4.49
C VAL A 39 -17.75 -6.77 3.10
N PRO A 40 -17.84 -7.58 2.01
CA PRO A 40 -17.47 -7.14 0.66
C PRO A 40 -18.07 -5.80 0.26
N GLU A 41 -19.36 -5.60 0.55
CA GLU A 41 -20.10 -4.44 0.09
C GLU A 41 -19.75 -3.17 0.88
N LEU A 42 -19.34 -3.33 2.14
CA LEU A 42 -18.87 -2.23 2.98
C LEU A 42 -17.43 -1.87 2.62
N LEU A 43 -16.59 -2.88 2.38
CA LEU A 43 -15.22 -2.68 1.94
C LEU A 43 -15.18 -1.98 0.57
N ALA A 44 -16.02 -2.40 -0.37
CA ALA A 44 -16.15 -1.79 -1.68
C ALA A 44 -16.63 -0.33 -1.65
N ALA A 45 -17.31 0.11 -0.59
CA ALA A 45 -17.81 1.48 -0.49
C ALA A 45 -16.70 2.52 -0.34
N TRP A 46 -15.53 2.12 0.17
CA TRP A 46 -14.38 3.01 0.35
C TRP A 46 -13.11 2.53 -0.33
N MET A 47 -13.12 1.28 -0.82
CA MET A 47 -12.02 0.63 -1.52
C MET A 47 -12.47 0.17 -2.91
N MET A 48 -12.22 -1.09 -3.28
CA MET A 48 -12.56 -1.67 -4.59
C MET A 48 -13.59 -2.78 -4.43
N PRO A 49 -14.43 -3.06 -5.45
CA PRO A 49 -15.26 -4.27 -5.48
C PRO A 49 -14.42 -5.51 -5.24
N ASN A 50 -14.91 -6.43 -4.42
CA ASN A 50 -14.18 -7.60 -3.96
C ASN A 50 -15.13 -8.71 -3.53
N ASP A 51 -14.57 -9.89 -3.26
CA ASP A 51 -15.28 -11.07 -2.76
C ASP A 51 -14.65 -11.63 -1.46
N ILE A 52 -14.14 -10.73 -0.60
CA ILE A 52 -13.42 -11.10 0.63
C ILE A 52 -14.24 -12.03 1.53
N LYS A 53 -13.54 -13.02 2.10
CA LYS A 53 -14.03 -13.86 3.21
C LYS A 53 -12.98 -13.83 4.31
N PRO A 54 -13.29 -13.35 5.53
CA PRO A 54 -12.30 -13.16 6.59
C PRO A 54 -11.95 -14.48 7.29
N GLU A 55 -11.44 -15.44 6.51
CA GLU A 55 -11.04 -16.77 6.95
C GLU A 55 -9.60 -17.02 6.51
N THR A 56 -8.69 -17.30 7.45
CA THR A 56 -7.29 -17.61 7.14
C THR A 56 -7.17 -18.69 6.07
N GLY A 57 -6.34 -18.43 5.05
CA GLY A 57 -6.14 -19.28 3.88
C GLY A 57 -7.15 -19.06 2.75
N SER A 58 -8.21 -18.27 2.97
CA SER A 58 -9.14 -17.91 1.89
C SER A 58 -8.50 -16.95 0.91
N ARG A 59 -8.85 -17.12 -0.37
CA ARG A 59 -8.46 -16.22 -1.45
C ARG A 59 -9.63 -15.37 -1.89
N PHE A 60 -9.30 -14.17 -2.30
CA PHE A 60 -10.24 -13.19 -2.84
C PHE A 60 -9.48 -12.26 -3.78
N ALA A 61 -10.21 -11.42 -4.52
CA ALA A 61 -9.59 -10.44 -5.38
C ALA A 61 -10.26 -9.08 -5.26
N PHE A 62 -9.48 -8.01 -5.38
CA PHE A 62 -10.02 -6.70 -5.70
C PHE A 62 -10.10 -6.54 -7.21
N ALA A 63 -11.24 -6.03 -7.69
CA ALA A 63 -11.40 -5.61 -9.07
C ALA A 63 -10.63 -4.29 -9.28
N GLY A 64 -9.32 -4.42 -9.52
CA GLY A 64 -8.46 -3.29 -9.90
C GLY A 64 -8.86 -2.68 -11.25
N LEU A 65 -8.30 -1.51 -11.56
CA LEU A 65 -8.71 -0.73 -12.73
C LEU A 65 -8.41 -1.45 -14.06
N ASP A 66 -7.23 -2.03 -14.19
CA ASP A 66 -6.78 -2.74 -15.39
C ASP A 66 -6.67 -4.25 -15.16
N THR A 67 -6.21 -4.64 -13.97
CA THR A 67 -5.98 -6.04 -13.58
C THR A 67 -6.48 -6.27 -12.18
N ALA A 68 -7.02 -7.47 -11.92
CA ALA A 68 -7.38 -7.88 -10.58
C ALA A 68 -6.15 -7.94 -9.67
N ILE A 69 -6.33 -7.55 -8.42
CA ILE A 69 -5.33 -7.71 -7.37
C ILE A 69 -5.66 -8.99 -6.62
N GLU A 70 -4.74 -9.95 -6.65
CA GLU A 70 -4.92 -11.24 -5.99
C GLU A 70 -4.52 -11.14 -4.51
N CYS A 71 -5.40 -11.62 -3.64
CA CYS A 71 -5.21 -11.58 -2.20
C CYS A 71 -5.44 -12.94 -1.55
N GLU A 72 -4.68 -13.23 -0.50
CA GLU A 72 -4.88 -14.37 0.39
C GLU A 72 -4.91 -13.87 1.83
N ILE A 73 -5.93 -14.28 2.59
CA ILE A 73 -6.01 -13.97 4.02
C ILE A 73 -4.93 -14.76 4.74
N LEU A 74 -3.95 -14.07 5.31
CA LEU A 74 -2.86 -14.67 6.07
C LEU A 74 -3.27 -14.91 7.51
N ASP A 75 -3.92 -13.93 8.14
CA ASP A 75 -4.42 -14.01 9.50
C ASP A 75 -5.74 -13.26 9.61
N ALA A 76 -6.75 -13.87 10.24
CA ALA A 76 -8.02 -13.22 10.54
C ALA A 76 -8.46 -13.58 11.96
N GLU A 77 -8.45 -12.59 12.84
CA GLU A 77 -8.99 -12.67 14.18
C GLU A 77 -10.09 -11.61 14.33
N PRO A 78 -11.36 -12.04 14.47
CA PRO A 78 -12.48 -11.12 14.54
C PRO A 78 -12.23 -9.95 15.47
N GLU A 79 -12.48 -8.75 14.95
CA GLU A 79 -12.47 -7.48 15.71
C GLU A 79 -11.11 -7.07 16.25
N ARG A 80 -10.03 -7.76 15.85
CA ARG A 80 -8.68 -7.56 16.38
C ARG A 80 -7.60 -7.45 15.31
N LEU A 81 -7.55 -8.38 14.36
CA LEU A 81 -6.46 -8.49 13.40
C LEU A 81 -6.99 -8.99 12.05
N LEU A 82 -6.71 -8.26 10.99
CA LEU A 82 -6.89 -8.72 9.61
C LEU A 82 -5.59 -8.52 8.86
N ARG A 83 -5.06 -9.59 8.27
CA ARG A 83 -3.82 -9.55 7.50
C ARG A 83 -3.99 -10.32 6.21
N TYR A 84 -3.64 -9.72 5.08
CA TYR A 84 -3.73 -10.36 3.79
C TYR A 84 -2.58 -9.97 2.86
N SER A 85 -2.25 -10.87 1.94
CA SER A 85 -1.31 -10.58 0.86
C SER A 85 -1.93 -9.66 -0.17
N TRP A 86 -1.08 -8.94 -0.89
CA TRP A 86 -1.44 -8.07 -1.99
C TRP A 86 -0.52 -8.36 -3.15
N ARG A 87 -1.05 -9.04 -4.17
CA ARG A 87 -0.32 -9.38 -5.38
C ARG A 87 -0.94 -8.67 -6.58
N GLU A 88 -0.15 -7.79 -7.17
CA GLU A 88 -0.45 -7.20 -8.47
C GLU A 88 0.32 -7.95 -9.55
N GLN A 89 -0.42 -8.44 -10.55
CA GLN A 89 0.19 -9.00 -11.74
C GLN A 89 0.87 -7.88 -12.54
N PRO A 90 2.05 -8.13 -13.11
CA PRO A 90 2.70 -7.16 -13.96
C PRO A 90 1.83 -6.89 -15.20
N GLY A 91 1.57 -5.62 -15.49
CA GLY A 91 1.15 -5.23 -16.83
C GLY A 91 2.26 -5.46 -17.87
N ASP A 92 2.04 -5.06 -19.11
CA ASP A 92 2.93 -5.32 -20.27
C ASP A 92 4.42 -4.92 -20.10
N ALA A 93 4.77 -4.14 -19.07
CA ALA A 93 6.13 -3.70 -18.77
C ALA A 93 6.50 -3.71 -17.27
N GLY A 94 5.71 -4.39 -16.42
CA GLY A 94 5.90 -4.41 -14.97
C GLY A 94 6.67 -5.63 -14.46
N ASP A 95 7.17 -5.53 -13.22
CA ASP A 95 7.51 -6.72 -12.42
C ASP A 95 6.32 -7.00 -11.49
N PRO A 96 6.06 -8.28 -11.13
CA PRO A 96 5.05 -8.61 -10.12
C PRO A 96 5.35 -7.89 -8.82
N PHE A 97 4.30 -7.39 -8.17
CA PHE A 97 4.40 -6.68 -6.91
C PHE A 97 3.68 -7.46 -5.81
N ASP A 98 4.46 -8.00 -4.88
CA ASP A 98 3.99 -8.75 -3.72
C ASP A 98 4.22 -7.91 -2.46
N SER A 99 3.17 -7.72 -1.67
CA SER A 99 3.21 -7.01 -0.38
C SER A 99 2.19 -7.59 0.60
N VAL A 100 2.18 -7.08 1.83
CA VAL A 100 1.23 -7.49 2.87
C VAL A 100 0.57 -6.26 3.47
N VAL A 101 -0.72 -6.40 3.77
CA VAL A 101 -1.52 -5.38 4.45
C VAL A 101 -1.98 -5.96 5.78
N THR A 102 -1.75 -5.23 6.86
CA THR A 102 -2.09 -5.61 8.23
C THR A 102 -2.93 -4.51 8.89
N PHE A 103 -4.15 -4.85 9.30
CA PHE A 103 -5.02 -4.03 10.12
C PHE A 103 -5.02 -4.57 11.55
N THR A 104 -4.73 -3.70 12.53
CA THR A 104 -4.88 -4.00 13.95
C THR A 104 -5.92 -3.07 14.55
N LEU A 105 -6.89 -3.66 15.26
CA LEU A 105 -7.98 -2.95 15.92
C LEU A 105 -7.82 -3.14 17.43
N ALA A 106 -7.73 -2.03 18.17
CA ALA A 106 -7.72 -2.04 19.63
C ALA A 106 -8.86 -1.18 20.17
N ARG A 107 -9.68 -1.74 21.06
CA ARG A 107 -10.75 -0.97 21.72
C ARG A 107 -10.13 0.12 22.59
N THR A 108 -10.60 1.35 22.43
CA THR A 108 -10.19 2.48 23.27
C THR A 108 -11.00 2.54 24.56
N VAL A 109 -10.52 3.31 25.54
CA VAL A 109 -11.23 3.52 26.83
C VAL A 109 -12.61 4.16 26.63
N SER A 110 -12.78 4.98 25.60
CA SER A 110 -14.07 5.59 25.25
C SER A 110 -15.04 4.64 24.52
N GLY A 111 -14.63 3.41 24.25
CA GLY A 111 -15.43 2.40 23.55
C GLY A 111 -15.26 2.39 22.03
N GLY A 112 -14.50 3.33 21.47
CA GLY A 112 -14.14 3.39 20.05
C GLY A 112 -13.00 2.43 19.68
N THR A 113 -12.34 2.69 18.54
CA THR A 113 -11.28 1.83 17.98
C THR A 113 -10.05 2.63 17.64
N HIS A 114 -8.90 2.24 18.17
CA HIS A 114 -7.61 2.60 17.63
C HIS A 114 -7.28 1.63 16.50
N LEU A 115 -7.30 2.14 15.26
CA LEU A 115 -7.02 1.40 14.04
C LEU A 115 -5.61 1.71 13.57
N ARG A 116 -4.80 0.67 13.42
CA ARG A 116 -3.47 0.74 12.82
C ARG A 116 -3.43 -0.06 11.52
N ILE A 117 -2.93 0.54 10.46
CA ILE A 117 -2.79 -0.05 9.13
C ILE A 117 -1.31 -0.04 8.77
N VAL A 118 -0.76 -1.20 8.47
CA VAL A 118 0.60 -1.36 7.96
C VAL A 118 0.54 -2.02 6.61
N HIS A 119 1.14 -1.37 5.61
CA HIS A 119 1.41 -1.96 4.32
C HIS A 119 2.92 -2.11 4.19
N ASP A 120 3.42 -3.33 4.15
CA ASP A 120 4.85 -3.64 4.09
C ASP A 120 5.18 -4.62 2.96
N GLY A 121 6.47 -4.76 2.65
CA GLY A 121 6.93 -5.57 1.52
C GLY A 121 7.19 -4.77 0.24
N PHE A 122 7.24 -3.44 0.31
CA PHE A 122 7.67 -2.60 -0.81
C PHE A 122 9.16 -2.77 -1.17
N ALA A 123 9.93 -3.43 -0.29
CA ALA A 123 11.34 -3.77 -0.48
C ALA A 123 11.53 -4.91 -1.50
N GLY A 124 11.28 -4.59 -2.77
CA GLY A 124 11.49 -5.47 -3.92
C GLY A 124 12.27 -4.86 -5.07
N LYS A 125 12.83 -3.64 -4.95
CA LYS A 125 13.69 -3.04 -6.00
C LYS A 125 14.82 -2.19 -5.45
N ALA A 126 15.84 -2.84 -4.88
CA ALA A 126 17.20 -2.37 -5.15
C ALA A 126 17.45 -2.58 -6.65
N MET A 127 17.76 -1.51 -7.38
CA MET A 127 18.19 -1.56 -8.78
C MET A 127 19.28 -2.64 -8.94
N PRO A 128 19.30 -3.43 -10.02
CA PRO A 128 20.52 -4.12 -10.38
C PRO A 128 21.58 -3.03 -10.59
N ALA A 129 22.62 -3.02 -9.75
CA ALA A 129 23.81 -2.26 -10.03
C ALA A 129 24.42 -2.84 -11.32
N VAL A 130 24.07 -2.26 -12.47
CA VAL A 130 24.83 -2.47 -13.70
C VAL A 130 26.21 -1.89 -13.43
N ALA A 131 27.13 -2.78 -13.06
CA ALA A 131 28.55 -2.48 -13.08
C ALA A 131 28.93 -2.18 -14.53
N MET A 132 29.39 -0.95 -14.76
CA MET A 132 29.85 -0.46 -16.05
C MET A 132 31.01 -1.31 -16.58
N ALA A 133 30.87 -1.81 -17.81
CA ALA A 133 32.00 -2.18 -18.64
C ALA A 133 31.74 -1.79 -20.11
N GLY A 134 32.35 -0.68 -20.54
CA GLY A 134 32.89 -0.55 -21.90
C GLY A 134 31.97 -0.06 -23.03
N ALA A 135 32.27 1.16 -23.50
CA ALA A 135 32.14 1.63 -24.89
C ALA A 135 30.73 1.79 -25.50
N GLY A 136 30.20 3.01 -25.36
CA GLY A 136 29.75 3.82 -26.50
C GLY A 136 28.55 3.33 -27.31
N CYS A 137 27.34 3.54 -26.80
CA CYS A 137 26.16 3.83 -27.62
C CYS A 137 25.19 4.71 -26.83
N ARG A 138 24.86 5.86 -27.39
CA ARG A 138 24.01 6.90 -26.80
C ARG A 138 22.55 6.51 -27.02
N LEU A 139 21.89 5.95 -25.99
CA LEU A 139 20.45 5.74 -25.96
C LEU A 139 19.81 6.77 -25.03
N SER A 140 19.08 7.71 -25.63
CA SER A 140 18.22 8.65 -24.90
C SER A 140 16.96 7.89 -24.45
N LEU A 141 16.96 7.37 -23.23
CA LEU A 141 15.74 6.88 -22.58
C LEU A 141 15.14 8.04 -21.79
N GLY A 142 14.02 8.57 -22.28
CA GLY A 142 13.18 9.50 -21.55
C GLY A 142 12.60 8.81 -20.32
N LEU A 143 13.27 8.96 -19.18
CA LEU A 143 12.70 8.71 -17.86
C LEU A 143 11.70 9.84 -17.56
N GLN A 144 10.45 9.65 -17.96
CA GLN A 144 9.33 10.45 -17.46
C GLN A 144 8.42 9.59 -16.60
N GLY A 145 8.45 9.88 -15.29
CA GLY A 145 7.38 9.58 -14.35
C GLY A 145 7.42 8.19 -13.74
N ARG A 146 8.34 7.94 -12.80
CA ARG A 146 8.09 6.91 -11.78
C ARG A 146 6.89 7.40 -10.97
N ALA A 147 5.70 6.85 -11.23
CA ALA A 147 4.56 7.04 -10.35
C ALA A 147 4.99 6.61 -8.95
N LYS A 148 4.85 7.50 -7.96
CA LYS A 148 5.02 7.11 -6.57
C LYS A 148 4.00 5.98 -6.31
N PRO A 149 4.39 4.83 -5.74
CA PRO A 149 3.41 3.84 -5.34
C PRO A 149 2.53 4.49 -4.28
N VAL A 150 1.33 4.89 -4.67
CA VAL A 150 0.29 5.30 -3.74
C VAL A 150 -0.37 4.00 -3.32
N ALA A 151 -0.23 3.62 -2.05
CA ALA A 151 -0.96 2.48 -1.54
C ALA A 151 -2.46 2.73 -1.71
N ALA A 152 -3.16 1.78 -2.33
CA ALA A 152 -4.61 1.82 -2.49
C ALA A 152 -5.36 1.83 -1.14
N ASN A 153 -4.66 1.54 -0.03
CA ASN A 153 -5.22 1.45 1.31
C ASN A 153 -5.17 2.77 2.09
N ILE A 154 -4.82 3.90 1.46
CA ILE A 154 -5.05 5.21 2.10
C ILE A 154 -6.56 5.40 2.18
N PRO A 155 -7.17 5.39 3.39
CA PRO A 155 -8.60 5.51 3.52
C PRO A 155 -9.04 6.87 2.98
N ASN A 156 -9.98 6.88 2.04
CA ASN A 156 -10.68 8.11 1.67
C ASN A 156 -11.39 8.66 2.94
N THR A 157 -11.62 9.97 3.03
CA THR A 157 -12.24 10.63 4.19
C THR A 157 -13.61 10.06 4.58
N LEU A 158 -14.19 9.21 3.74
CA LEU A 158 -15.40 8.43 3.99
C LEU A 158 -15.30 7.43 5.16
N LEU A 159 -14.14 6.86 5.50
CA LEU A 159 -14.05 6.01 6.71
C LEU A 159 -14.31 6.79 8.01
N LEU A 160 -14.12 8.10 8.00
CA LEU A 160 -14.35 8.95 9.17
C LEU A 160 -15.82 9.35 9.34
N ALA A 161 -16.69 9.03 8.38
CA ALA A 161 -18.06 9.55 8.29
C ALA A 161 -19.18 8.49 8.37
N ALA A 162 -18.85 7.21 8.55
CA ALA A 162 -19.82 6.09 8.50
C ALA A 162 -20.16 5.48 9.87
#